data_AF-A0A1Y1Q7V4-F1
#
_entry.id   AF-A0A1Y1Q7V4-F1
#
_cell.length_a   1.000
_cell.length_b   1.000
_cell.length_c   1.000
_cell.angle_alpha   90.00
_cell.angle_beta   90.00
_cell.angle_gamma   90.00
#
_symmetry.space_group_name_H-M   'P 1'
#
loop_
_entity.id
_entity.type
_entity.pdbx_description
1 polymer ?
#
loop_
_entity_poly.entity_id
_entity_poly.type
_entity_poly.pdbx_seq_one_letter_code
_entity_poly.pdbx_strand_id
1 'polypeptide(L)' 'RVLELDAMNPQIASRMVRPLMNWRQYETIRSGLMKAQLERIQAHAGLSGDVYEIVSKSLV' A
#
# COMPACT_ATOMS: atom_id res chain seq x y z
N ARG A 1 5.79 -9.28 2.45
CA ARG A 1 5.77 -8.79 3.84
C ARG A 1 4.57 -7.95 4.22
N VAL A 2 4.18 -6.86 3.51
CA VAL A 2 2.94 -6.13 3.88
C VAL A 2 1.72 -7.07 3.92
N LEU A 3 1.54 -7.92 2.91
CA LEU A 3 0.42 -8.88 2.85
C LEU A 3 0.46 -9.95 3.96
N GLU A 4 1.66 -10.43 4.31
CA GLU A 4 1.84 -11.36 5.43
C GLU A 4 1.50 -10.70 6.78
N LEU A 5 1.92 -9.45 6.96
CA LEU A 5 1.63 -8.67 8.15
C LEU A 5 0.17 -8.24 8.22
N ASP A 6 -0.49 -8.02 7.08
CA ASP A 6 -1.90 -7.69 7.03
C ASP A 6 -2.76 -8.80 7.64
N ALA A 7 -2.44 -10.06 7.33
CA ALA A 7 -3.12 -11.22 7.87
C ALA A 7 -2.94 -11.37 9.40
N MET A 8 -1.82 -10.90 9.96
CA MET A 8 -1.51 -11.04 11.39
C MET A 8 -1.84 -9.79 12.21
N ASN A 9 -1.59 -8.61 11.65
CA ASN A 9 -1.73 -7.31 12.29
C ASN A 9 -1.93 -6.20 11.22
N PRO A 10 -3.19 -5.95 10.82
CA PRO A 10 -3.58 -4.87 9.91
C PRO A 10 -3.05 -3.48 10.29
N GLN A 11 -2.95 -3.18 11.59
CA GLN A 11 -2.51 -1.86 12.07
C GLN A 11 -1.02 -1.62 11.81
N ILE A 12 -0.20 -2.66 11.91
CA ILE A 12 1.23 -2.57 11.57
C ILE A 12 1.38 -2.53 10.05
N ALA A 13 0.66 -3.37 9.32
CA ALA A 13 0.68 -3.39 7.86
C ALA A 13 0.31 -2.02 7.27
N SER A 14 -0.74 -1.38 7.80
CA SER A 14 -1.21 -0.06 7.37
C SER A 14 -0.14 1.02 7.58
N ARG A 15 0.60 0.98 8.70
CA ARG A 15 1.74 1.89 8.96
C ARG A 15 2.90 1.66 7.99
N MET A 16 3.16 0.43 7.58
CA MET A 16 4.21 0.12 6.59
C MET A 16 3.87 0.58 5.17
N VAL A 17 2.57 0.71 4.84
CA VAL A 17 2.13 1.23 3.54
C VAL A 17 2.21 2.76 3.47
N ARG A 18 2.11 3.47 4.60
CA ARG A 18 2.12 4.95 4.65
C ARG A 18 3.28 5.63 3.89
N PRO A 19 4.54 5.16 3.94
CA PRO A 19 5.61 5.76 3.16
C PRO A 19 5.40 5.66 1.64
N LEU A 20 4.70 4.61 1.18
CA LEU A 20 4.38 4.43 -0.24
C LEU A 20 3.33 5.43 -0.74
N MET A 21 2.54 6.04 0.15
CA MET A 21 1.51 7.03 -0.23
C MET A 21 2.10 8.28 -0.90
N ASN A 22 3.33 8.65 -0.53
CA ASN A 22 4.00 9.83 -1.07
C ASN A 22 4.65 9.59 -2.44
N TRP A 23 4.29 8.51 -3.15
CA TRP A 23 4.85 8.13 -4.45
C TRP A 23 4.85 9.26 -5.49
N ARG A 24 3.88 10.19 -5.43
CA ARG A 24 3.80 11.36 -6.34
C ARG A 24 4.94 12.37 -6.16
N GLN A 25 5.62 12.36 -5.02
CA GLN A 25 6.73 13.27 -4.70
C GLN A 25 8.09 12.75 -5.21
N TYR A 26 8.14 11.48 -5.64
CA TYR A 26 9.36 10.86 -6.16
C TYR A 26 9.47 11.04 -7.67
N GLU A 27 10.69 10.88 -8.20
CA GLU A 27 10.93 10.90 -9.63
C GLU A 27 10.18 9.75 -10.34
N THR A 28 9.90 9.93 -11.63
CA THR A 28 8.99 9.09 -12.43
C THR A 28 9.24 7.59 -12.29
N ILE A 29 10.50 7.16 -12.25
CA ILE A 29 10.86 5.73 -12.14
C ILE A 29 10.45 5.16 -10.78
N ARG A 30 10.88 5.78 -9.67
CA ARG A 30 10.53 5.32 -8.32
C ARG A 30 9.05 5.48 -8.03
N SER A 31 8.47 6.58 -8.49
CA SER A 31 7.04 6.85 -8.44
C SER A 31 6.23 5.72 -9.08
N GLY A 32 6.63 5.29 -10.28
CA GLY A 32 6.02 4.15 -10.98
C GLY A 32 6.16 2.83 -10.22
N LEU A 33 7.34 2.53 -9.68
CA LEU A 33 7.56 1.32 -8.88
C LEU A 33 6.72 1.29 -7.60
N MET A 34 6.61 2.43 -6.91
CA MET A 34 5.80 2.55 -5.70
C MET A 34 4.31 2.40 -6.00
N LYS A 35 3.83 3.06 -7.07
CA LYS A 35 2.45 2.92 -7.54
C LYS A 35 2.12 1.46 -7.90
N ALA A 36 3.01 0.77 -8.62
CA ALA A 36 2.84 -0.64 -8.95
C ALA A 36 2.74 -1.53 -7.69
N GLN A 37 3.49 -1.22 -6.63
CA GLN A 37 3.35 -1.94 -5.37
C GLN A 37 2.03 -1.64 -4.65
N LEU A 38 1.55 -0.40 -4.68
CA LEU A 38 0.24 -0.04 -4.14
C LEU A 38 -0.89 -0.77 -4.88
N GLU A 39 -0.86 -0.78 -6.21
CA GLU A 39 -1.82 -1.52 -7.05
C GLU A 39 -1.77 -3.03 -6.75
N ARG A 40 -0.58 -3.60 -6.59
CA ARG A 40 -0.41 -5.02 -6.21
C ARG A 40 -1.01 -5.34 -4.85
N ILE A 41 -0.91 -4.42 -3.88
CA ILE A 41 -1.51 -4.60 -2.54
C ILE A 41 -3.03 -4.48 -2.65
N GLN A 42 -3.54 -3.51 -3.39
CA GLN A 42 -4.99 -3.33 -3.61
C GLN A 42 -5.65 -4.55 -4.25
N ALA A 43 -4.95 -5.19 -5.19
CA ALA A 43 -5.42 -6.38 -5.89
C ALA A 43 -5.38 -7.66 -5.03
N HIS A 44 -4.87 -7.61 -3.80
CA HIS A 44 -4.82 -8.78 -2.94
C HIS A 44 -6.20 -9.14 -2.39
N ALA A 45 -6.66 -10.36 -2.68
CA ALA A 45 -7.89 -10.90 -2.10
C ALA A 45 -7.71 -11.11 -0.58
N GLY A 46 -8.68 -10.64 0.21
CA GLY A 46 -8.63 -10.74 1.67
C GLY A 46 -7.83 -9.64 2.37
N LEU A 47 -7.52 -8.54 1.66
CA LEU A 47 -6.91 -7.36 2.26
C LEU A 47 -7.79 -6.79 3.38
N SER A 48 -7.19 -6.46 4.52
CA SER A 48 -7.90 -5.82 5.62
C SER A 48 -8.47 -4.44 5.23
N GLY A 49 -9.53 -4.02 5.93
CA GLY A 49 -10.14 -2.70 5.72
C GLY A 49 -9.14 -1.55 5.94
N ASP A 50 -8.32 -1.64 6.98
CA ASP A 50 -7.31 -0.62 7.32
C ASP A 50 -6.30 -0.40 6.19
N VAL A 51 -5.79 -1.48 5.60
CA VAL A 51 -4.82 -1.37 4.50
C VAL A 51 -5.52 -0.99 3.20
N TYR A 52 -6.71 -1.53 2.93
CA TYR A 52 -7.50 -1.19 1.75
C TYR A 52 -7.83 0.31 1.70
N GLU A 53 -8.24 0.90 2.83
CA GLU A 53 -8.55 2.33 2.92
C GLU A 53 -7.33 3.20 2.60
N ILE A 54 -6.17 2.87 3.20
CA ILE A 54 -4.92 3.62 2.97
C ILE A 54 -4.49 3.52 1.51
N VAL A 55 -4.47 2.31 0.95
CA VAL A 55 -4.02 2.09 -0.44
C VAL A 55 -4.98 2.77 -1.41
N SER A 56 -6.29 2.63 -1.23
CA SER A 56 -7.28 3.25 -2.09
C SER A 56 -7.20 4.78 -2.05
N LYS A 57 -7.05 5.38 -0.87
CA LYS A 57 -6.83 6.84 -0.74
C LYS A 57 -5.54 7.33 -1.39
N SER A 58 -4.54 6.47 -1.55
CA SER A 58 -3.24 6.82 -2.13
C SER A 58 -3.21 6.74 -3.65
N LEU A 59 -4.09 5.93 -4.23
CA LEU A 59 -4.18 5.72 -5.68
C LEU A 59 -5.12 6.72 -6.36
N VAL A 60 -6.06 7.32 -5.61
CA VAL A 60 -6.91 8.45 -6.02
C VAL A 60 -6.10 9.75 -6.00
#